data_AF-R9GWI1-F1
#
_entry.id   AF-R9GWI1-F1
#
_cell.length_a   1.000
_cell.length_b   1.000
_cell.length_c   1.000
_cell.angle_alpha   90.00
_cell.angle_beta   90.00
_cell.angle_gamma   90.00
#
_symmetry.space_group_name_H-M   'P 1'
#
loop_
_entity.id
_entity.type
_entity.pdbx_description
1 polymer ?
#
loop_
_entity_poly.entity_id
_entity_poly.type
_entity_poly.pdbx_seq_one_letter_code
_entity_poly.pdbx_strand_id
1 'polypeptide(L)'
;MKKRERTLFDFMDHQDKLGNYKDPLKTLDEHIDWEGFRELIKSGFATIDYSKGGRPPYDKLMLFKILVLQNLYGLLMPRPSFRS
;
A
#
# COMPACT_ATOMS: atom_id res chain seq x y z
N MET A 1 21.43 -0.18 34.18
CA MET A 1 21.11 -0.88 32.91
C MET A 1 21.89 -0.20 31.79
N LYS A 2 22.82 -0.90 31.12
CA LYS A 2 23.74 -0.30 30.13
C LYS A 2 22.99 -0.12 28.79
N LYS A 3 22.92 1.10 28.28
CA LYS A 3 22.27 1.42 27.00
C LYS A 3 23.13 0.84 25.88
N ARG A 4 22.57 -0.03 25.03
CA ARG A 4 23.29 -0.62 23.90
C ARG A 4 23.45 0.45 22.82
N GLU A 5 24.68 0.79 22.46
CA GLU A 5 24.97 1.74 21.37
C GLU A 5 24.77 1.04 20.03
N ARG A 6 24.11 1.71 19.08
CA ARG A 6 23.88 1.17 17.72
C ARG A 6 25.21 1.11 16.99
N THR A 7 25.57 -0.08 16.52
CA THR A 7 26.82 -0.35 15.82
C THR A 7 26.70 -0.03 14.33
N LEU A 8 27.84 0.12 13.64
CA LEU A 8 27.89 0.36 12.18
C LEU A 8 27.10 -0.71 11.40
N PHE A 9 27.17 -1.96 11.85
CA PHE A 9 26.44 -3.08 11.25
C PHE A 9 24.92 -2.97 11.46
N ASP A 10 24.45 -2.42 12.59
CA ASP A 10 23.03 -2.12 12.78
C ASP A 10 22.52 -1.07 11.79
N PHE A 11 23.38 -0.13 11.37
CA PHE A 11 23.05 0.88 10.34
C PHE A 11 23.09 0.30 8.93
N MET A 12 24.06 -0.55 8.62
CA MET A 12 24.16 -1.24 7.34
C MET A 12 22.98 -2.20 7.14
N ASP A 13 22.62 -3.00 8.15
CA ASP A 13 21.44 -3.86 8.13
C ASP A 13 20.14 -3.07 7.95
N HIS A 14 20.06 -1.85 8.51
CA HIS A 14 18.91 -0.98 8.29
C HIS A 14 18.86 -0.44 6.86
N GLN A 15 20.01 -0.05 6.30
CA GLN A 15 20.11 0.41 4.92
C GLN A 15 19.84 -0.70 3.91
N ASP A 16 20.33 -1.92 4.10
CA ASP A 16 20.01 -3.07 3.23
C ASP A 16 18.53 -3.47 3.31
N LYS A 17 17.92 -3.32 4.49
CA LYS A 17 16.47 -3.49 4.67
C LYS A 17 15.67 -2.41 3.95
N LEU A 18 16.20 -1.20 3.76
CA LEU A 18 15.53 -0.10 3.06
C LEU A 18 15.82 -0.12 1.54
N GLY A 19 17.05 -0.45 1.12
CA GLY A 19 17.48 -0.50 -0.28
C GLY A 19 16.82 -1.62 -1.08
N ASN A 20 16.38 -2.69 -0.40
CA ASN A 20 15.60 -3.77 -1.00
C ASN A 20 14.10 -3.47 -1.14
N TYR A 21 13.60 -2.33 -0.66
CA TYR A 21 12.28 -1.85 -1.04
C TYR A 21 12.38 -1.27 -2.45
N LYS A 22 12.47 -2.14 -3.46
CA LYS A 22 11.96 -1.79 -4.79
C LYS A 22 10.56 -1.24 -4.57
N ASP A 23 10.31 -0.02 -5.05
CA ASP A 23 9.00 0.59 -4.95
C ASP A 23 7.94 -0.43 -5.43
N PRO A 24 7.11 -0.97 -4.52
CA PRO A 24 6.22 -2.06 -4.88
C PRO A 24 5.17 -1.57 -5.87
N LEU A 25 4.83 -0.28 -5.84
CA LEU A 25 3.93 0.28 -6.83
C LEU A 25 4.53 0.18 -8.22
N LYS A 26 5.83 0.47 -8.36
CA LYS A 26 6.55 0.33 -9.62
C LYS A 26 6.64 -1.13 -10.07
N THR A 27 6.91 -2.04 -9.12
CA THR A 27 6.95 -3.48 -9.43
C THR A 27 5.57 -4.02 -9.85
N LEU A 28 4.50 -3.56 -9.20
CA LEU A 28 3.14 -3.95 -9.56
C LEU A 28 2.71 -3.37 -10.90
N ASP A 29 3.05 -2.11 -11.19
CA ASP A 29 2.78 -1.47 -12.49
C ASP A 29 3.48 -2.18 -13.65
N GLU A 30 4.63 -2.82 -13.42
CA GLU A 30 5.33 -3.63 -14.44
C GLU A 30 4.64 -4.97 -14.73
N HIS A 31 3.88 -5.53 -13.78
CA HIS A 31 3.33 -6.89 -13.87
C HIS A 31 1.80 -6.94 -14.00
N ILE A 32 1.10 -5.84 -13.73
CA ILE A 32 -0.37 -5.78 -13.68
C ILE A 32 -0.88 -4.79 -14.72
N ASP A 33 -1.68 -5.27 -15.65
CA ASP A 33 -2.49 -4.40 -16.50
C ASP A 33 -3.68 -3.85 -15.70
N TRP A 34 -3.53 -2.64 -15.18
CA TRP A 34 -4.55 -1.99 -14.36
C TRP A 34 -5.79 -1.58 -15.15
N GLU A 35 -5.65 -1.24 -16.43
CA GLU A 35 -6.77 -0.77 -17.25
C GLU A 35 -7.79 -1.89 -17.49
N GLY A 36 -7.33 -3.15 -17.58
CA GLY A 36 -8.20 -4.32 -17.64
C GLY A 36 -9.16 -4.47 -16.44
N PHE A 37 -8.81 -3.92 -15.27
CA PHE A 37 -9.68 -3.93 -14.10
C PHE A 37 -10.73 -2.82 -14.12
N ARG A 38 -10.62 -1.79 -14.97
CA ARG A 38 -11.56 -0.66 -14.94
C ARG A 38 -13.00 -1.09 -15.15
N GLU A 39 -13.27 -1.95 -16.13
CA GLU A 39 -14.63 -2.39 -16.41
C GLU A 39 -15.18 -3.29 -15.29
N LEU A 40 -14.34 -4.16 -14.73
CA LEU A 40 -14.70 -4.99 -13.58
C LEU A 40 -15.04 -4.11 -12.36
N ILE A 41 -14.18 -3.15 -12.03
CA ILE A 41 -14.38 -2.20 -10.95
C ILE A 41 -15.65 -1.38 -11.22
N LYS A 42 -15.85 -0.89 -12.45
CA LYS A 42 -17.03 -0.09 -12.79
C LYS A 42 -18.32 -0.88 -12.63
N SER A 43 -18.34 -2.16 -13.01
CA SER A 43 -19.52 -3.04 -12.86
C SER A 43 -19.90 -3.29 -11.39
N GLY A 44 -18.94 -3.28 -10.48
CA GLY A 44 -19.17 -3.54 -9.05
C GLY A 44 -19.68 -2.33 -8.26
N PHE A 45 -19.67 -1.13 -8.84
CA PHE A 45 -20.07 0.09 -8.16
C PHE A 45 -21.42 0.58 -8.65
N ALA A 46 -22.29 0.96 -7.71
CA ALA A 46 -23.51 1.68 -8.04
C ALA A 46 -23.20 3.00 -8.74
N THR A 47 -24.05 3.37 -9.71
CA THR A 47 -24.04 4.68 -10.34
C THR A 47 -24.51 5.71 -9.32
N ILE A 48 -23.60 6.53 -8.83
CA ILE A 48 -23.92 7.62 -7.90
C ILE A 48 -24.16 8.87 -8.73
N ASP A 49 -25.28 9.55 -8.48
CA ASP A 49 -25.58 10.84 -9.09
C ASP A 49 -24.82 11.95 -8.34
N TYR A 50 -23.77 12.46 -8.97
CA TYR A 50 -22.92 13.52 -8.43
C TYR A 50 -23.46 14.94 -8.69
N SER A 51 -24.65 15.07 -9.30
CA SER A 51 -25.28 16.37 -9.60
C SER A 51 -25.70 17.16 -8.36
N LYS A 52 -25.87 16.49 -7.21
CA LYS A 52 -26.30 17.10 -5.95
C LYS A 52 -25.22 17.89 -5.20
N GLY A 53 -24.03 18.05 -5.81
CA GLY A 53 -22.92 18.81 -5.25
C GLY A 53 -22.03 17.98 -4.30
N GLY A 54 -20.75 18.35 -4.21
CA GLY A 54 -19.73 17.67 -3.39
C GLY A 54 -18.37 17.61 -4.08
N ARG A 55 -17.33 17.19 -3.34
CA ARG A 55 -16.00 16.93 -3.92
C ARG A 55 -16.11 15.75 -4.90
N PRO A 56 -15.55 15.84 -6.12
CA PRO A 56 -15.52 14.70 -7.04
C PRO A 56 -14.95 13.45 -6.35
N PRO A 57 -15.51 12.27 -6.64
CA PRO A 57 -15.01 11.01 -6.09
C PRO A 57 -13.55 10.77 -6.55
N TYR A 58 -12.76 10.13 -5.70
CA TYR A 58 -11.44 9.63 -6.10
C TYR A 58 -11.57 8.62 -7.24
N ASP A 59 -10.54 8.52 -8.09
CA ASP A 59 -10.51 7.48 -9.12
C ASP A 59 -10.59 6.10 -8.46
N LYS A 60 -11.57 5.30 -8.89
CA LYS A 60 -11.83 3.96 -8.34
C LYS A 60 -10.65 3.03 -8.57
N LEU A 61 -9.92 3.22 -9.68
CA LEU A 61 -8.71 2.46 -9.96
C LEU A 61 -7.58 2.80 -8.97
N MET A 62 -7.45 4.08 -8.60
CA MET A 62 -6.48 4.52 -7.59
C MET A 62 -6.81 3.94 -6.21
N LEU A 63 -8.09 3.91 -5.82
CA LEU A 63 -8.52 3.29 -4.57
C LEU A 63 -8.22 1.78 -4.57
N PHE A 64 -8.41 1.10 -5.69
CA PHE A 64 -8.05 -0.32 -5.83
C PHE A 64 -6.55 -0.56 -5.65
N LYS A 65 -5.69 0.26 -6.28
CA LYS A 65 -4.23 0.20 -6.06
C LYS A 65 -3.86 0.35 -4.59
N ILE A 66 -4.50 1.28 -3.87
CA ILE A 66 -4.27 1.48 -2.43
C ILE A 66 -4.65 0.23 -1.62
N LEU A 67 -5.77 -0.42 -1.92
CA LEU A 67 -6.20 -1.64 -1.22
C LEU A 67 -5.23 -2.81 -1.45
N VAL A 68 -4.73 -2.97 -2.68
CA VAL A 68 -3.70 -3.97 -3.00
C VAL A 68 -2.43 -3.71 -2.20
N LEU A 69 -2.00 -2.45 -2.14
CA LEU A 69 -0.82 -2.04 -1.38
C LEU A 69 -0.98 -2.28 0.13
N GLN A 70 -2.15 -1.93 0.69
CA GLN A 70 -2.49 -2.17 2.09
C GLN A 70 -2.44 -3.66 2.44
N ASN A 71 -2.91 -4.52 1.54
CA ASN A 71 -2.89 -5.97 1.71
C ASN A 71 -1.46 -6.53 1.66
N LEU A 72 -0.66 -6.12 0.67
CA LEU A 72 0.73 -6.58 0.50
C LEU A 72 1.61 -6.27 1.71
N TYR A 73 1.37 -5.14 2.36
CA TYR A 73 2.12 -4.73 3.54
C TYR A 73 1.47 -5.13 4.87
N GLY A 74 0.33 -5.83 4.82
CA GLY A 74 -0.43 -6.19 6.03
C GLY A 74 -0.83 -4.97 6.87
N LEU A 75 -0.94 -3.78 6.27
CA LEU A 75 -1.23 -2.52 6.98
C LEU A 75 -2.62 -2.51 7.62
N LEU A 76 -3.49 -3.43 7.21
CA LEU A 76 -4.81 -3.65 7.80
C LEU A 76 -4.77 -4.52 9.06
N MET A 77 -3.65 -5.21 9.33
CA MET A 77 -3.52 -6.11 10.47
C MET A 77 -2.67 -5.45 11.57
N PRO A 78 -3.25 -5.10 12.73
CA PRO A 78 -2.44 -4.64 13.85
C PRO A 78 -1.46 -5.76 14.23
N ARG A 79 -0.16 -5.44 14.32
CA ARG A 79 0.82 -6.42 14.81
C ARG A 79 0.34 -6.92 16.18
N PRO A 80 0.17 -8.24 16.39
CA PRO A 80 -0.10 -8.75 17.72
C PRO A 80 1.11 -8.39 18.59
N SER A 81 0.92 -7.45 19.50
CA SER A 81 1.93 -7.14 20.50
C SER A 81 2.03 -8.34 21.43
N PHE A 82 2.94 -9.27 21.13
CA PHE A 82 3.30 -10.34 22.04
C PHE A 82 4.04 -9.69 23.21
N ARG A 83 3.32 -9.44 24.30
CA ARG A 83 3.90 -8.97 25.55
C ARG A 83 4.19 -10.20 26.39
N SER A 84 5.46 -10.60 26.40
CA SER A 84 6.06 -11.46 27.43
C SER A 84 6.34 -10.65 28.68
#